data_AF-A0A9D1NQZ6-F1
#
_entry.id   AF-A0A9D1NQZ6-F1
#
_cell.length_a   1.000
_cell.length_b   1.000
_cell.length_c   1.000
_cell.angle_alpha   90.00
_cell.angle_beta   90.00
_cell.angle_gamma   90.00
#
_symmetry.space_group_name_H-M   'P 1'
#
loop_
_entity.id
_entity.type
_entity.pdbx_description
1 polymer ?
#
loop_
_entity_poly.entity_id
_entity_poly.type
_entity_poly.pdbx_seq_one_letter_code
_entity_poly.pdbx_strand_id
1 'polypeptide(L)'
;MNIQLFYRSKCFDSKKAERWFKERGIRLQRIDLDFKGMSRGELESVARAVGSVEALINPKAKKEDVLLLKYLDGDGARLEKLLENPALIKSPIVRNGRQATVGYYPEVWKGWE
;
A
#
# COMPACT_ATOMS: atom_id res chain seq x y z
N MET A 1 1.01 -8.53 -16.91
CA MET A 1 0.54 -7.92 -15.64
C MET A 1 -0.15 -8.91 -14.69
N ASN A 2 0.31 -9.00 -13.44
CA ASN A 2 -0.41 -9.63 -12.33
C ASN A 2 -0.67 -8.59 -11.23
N ILE A 3 -1.81 -7.90 -11.33
CA ILE A 3 -2.09 -6.74 -10.48
C ILE A 3 -2.75 -7.16 -9.18
N GLN A 4 -2.14 -6.75 -8.06
CA GLN A 4 -2.77 -6.82 -6.75
C GLN A 4 -3.07 -5.41 -6.27
N LEU A 5 -4.29 -5.20 -5.79
CA LEU A 5 -4.77 -3.94 -5.23
C LEU A 5 -5.14 -4.17 -3.76
N PHE A 6 -4.29 -3.69 -2.87
CA PHE A 6 -4.57 -3.55 -1.46
C PHE A 6 -5.35 -2.27 -1.26
N TYR A 7 -6.61 -2.40 -0.86
CA TYR A 7 -7.57 -1.31 -0.88
C TYR A 7 -8.23 -1.12 0.49
N ARG A 8 -8.80 0.06 0.72
CA ARG A 8 -9.82 0.29 1.75
C ARG A 8 -11.08 0.84 1.12
N SER A 9 -12.23 0.32 1.53
CA SER A 9 -13.55 0.75 1.04
C SER A 9 -13.84 2.24 1.29
N LYS A 10 -13.34 2.79 2.39
CA LYS A 10 -13.50 4.22 2.77
C LYS A 10 -12.46 5.15 2.13
N CYS A 11 -11.46 4.63 1.41
CA CYS A 11 -10.43 5.45 0.77
C CYS A 11 -10.82 5.80 -0.67
N PHE A 12 -10.93 7.09 -0.99
CA PHE A 12 -11.32 7.55 -2.32
C PHE A 12 -10.28 7.18 -3.39
N ASP A 13 -9.00 7.29 -3.07
CA ASP A 13 -7.92 6.93 -3.98
C ASP A 13 -7.90 5.42 -4.27
N SER A 14 -8.33 4.59 -3.31
CA SER A 14 -8.52 3.15 -3.54
C SER A 14 -9.63 2.88 -4.57
N LYS A 15 -10.75 3.60 -4.49
CA LYS A 15 -11.84 3.50 -5.47
C LYS A 15 -11.39 3.98 -6.86
N LYS A 16 -10.62 5.06 -6.92
CA LYS A 16 -10.04 5.55 -8.18
C LYS A 16 -9.09 4.53 -8.81
N ALA A 17 -8.19 3.95 -8.01
CA ALA A 17 -7.26 2.93 -8.49
C ALA A 17 -8.01 1.73 -9.08
N GLU A 18 -8.99 1.19 -8.35
CA GLU A 18 -9.81 0.09 -8.85
C GLU A 18 -10.51 0.43 -10.18
N ARG A 19 -11.13 1.61 -10.25
CA ARG A 19 -11.82 2.08 -11.45
C ARG A 19 -10.87 2.22 -12.64
N TRP A 20 -9.67 2.75 -12.40
CA TRP A 20 -8.67 2.97 -13.44
C TRP A 20 -8.29 1.68 -14.18
N PHE A 21 -8.06 0.58 -13.44
CA PHE A 21 -7.75 -0.73 -14.00
C PHE A 21 -8.97 -1.36 -14.69
N LYS A 22 -10.16 -1.28 -14.05
CA LYS A 22 -11.41 -1.82 -14.60
C LYS A 22 -11.78 -1.21 -15.95
N GLU A 23 -11.69 0.13 -16.07
CA GLU A 23 -12.00 0.85 -17.31
C GLU A 23 -11.06 0.48 -18.47
N ARG A 24 -9.90 -0.11 -18.17
CA ARG A 24 -8.90 -0.55 -19.16
C ARG A 24 -8.93 -2.06 -19.40
N GLY A 25 -9.89 -2.77 -18.82
CA GLY A 25 -9.99 -4.24 -18.94
C GLY A 25 -8.87 -5.00 -18.25
N ILE A 26 -8.09 -4.35 -17.37
CA ILE A 26 -6.98 -4.99 -16.66
C ILE A 26 -7.54 -5.74 -15.45
N ARG A 27 -7.31 -7.05 -15.42
CA ARG A 27 -7.69 -7.90 -14.27
C ARG A 27 -6.81 -7.58 -13.07
N LEU A 28 -7.43 -7.50 -11.90
CA LEU A 28 -6.75 -7.24 -10.64
C LEU A 28 -7.31 -8.12 -9.51
N GLN A 29 -6.45 -8.55 -8.61
CA GLN A 29 -6.80 -9.18 -7.35
C GLN A 29 -7.04 -8.08 -6.31
N ARG A 30 -8.25 -8.00 -5.76
CA ARG A 30 -8.57 -7.08 -4.66
C ARG A 30 -8.28 -7.74 -3.33
N ILE A 31 -7.56 -7.03 -2.47
CA ILE A 31 -7.23 -7.48 -1.11
C ILE A 31 -7.62 -6.36 -0.14
N ASP A 32 -8.48 -6.68 0.81
CA ASP A 32 -8.90 -5.71 1.82
C ASP A 32 -7.84 -5.62 2.92
N LEU A 33 -7.28 -4.42 3.11
CA LEU A 33 -6.24 -4.17 4.10
C LEU A 33 -6.73 -4.31 5.54
N ASP A 34 -8.01 -4.02 5.79
CA ASP A 34 -8.54 -4.01 7.16
C ASP A 34 -8.97 -5.42 7.59
N PHE A 35 -9.30 -6.30 6.64
CA PHE A 35 -9.71 -7.68 6.90
C PHE A 35 -8.56 -8.70 6.77
N LYS A 36 -7.83 -8.68 5.65
CA LYS A 36 -6.76 -9.65 5.37
C LYS A 36 -5.38 -9.08 5.69
N GLY A 37 -5.21 -7.77 5.58
CA GLY A 37 -3.92 -7.12 5.75
C GLY A 37 -2.90 -7.49 4.66
N MET A 38 -1.63 -7.28 4.98
CA MET A 38 -0.48 -7.68 4.17
C MET A 38 0.38 -8.64 4.99
N SER A 39 1.00 -9.62 4.34
CA SER A 39 2.07 -10.39 4.98
C SER A 39 3.36 -9.56 5.08
N ARG A 40 4.26 -9.93 5.99
CA ARG A 40 5.56 -9.26 6.16
C ARG A 40 6.34 -9.18 4.83
N GLY A 41 6.43 -10.30 4.11
CA GLY A 41 7.17 -10.35 2.84
C GLY A 41 6.56 -9.47 1.74
N GLU A 42 5.23 -9.32 1.73
CA GLU A 42 4.57 -8.38 0.81
C GLU A 42 4.87 -6.93 1.17
N LEU A 43 4.80 -6.59 2.46
CA LEU A 43 5.05 -5.23 2.95
C LEU A 43 6.51 -4.81 2.70
N GLU A 44 7.47 -5.69 2.99
CA GLU A 44 8.88 -5.50 2.66
C GLU A 44 9.11 -5.35 1.15
N SER A 45 8.45 -6.18 0.34
CA SER A 45 8.56 -6.08 -1.12
C SER A 45 8.07 -4.74 -1.63
N VAL A 46 7.01 -4.18 -1.03
CA VAL A 46 6.51 -2.85 -1.39
C VAL A 46 7.46 -1.77 -0.91
N ALA A 47 7.95 -1.84 0.34
CA ALA A 47 8.94 -0.89 0.86
C ALA A 47 10.18 -0.81 -0.04
N ARG A 48 10.72 -1.96 -0.46
CA ARG A 48 11.85 -2.00 -1.42
C ARG A 48 11.51 -1.37 -2.77
N ALA A 49 10.30 -1.60 -3.28
CA ALA A 49 9.87 -1.07 -4.56
C ALA A 49 9.65 0.46 -4.55
N VAL A 50 9.19 1.01 -3.43
CA VAL A 50 9.00 2.47 -3.27
C VAL A 50 10.19 3.18 -2.65
N GLY A 51 11.21 2.44 -2.21
CA GLY A 51 12.48 2.93 -1.69
C GLY A 51 12.48 3.28 -0.20
N SER A 52 11.36 3.19 0.51
CA SER A 52 11.31 3.49 1.94
C SER A 52 10.08 2.89 2.66
N VAL A 53 10.21 2.63 3.96
CA VAL A 53 9.08 2.21 4.80
C VAL A 53 8.17 3.39 5.13
N GLU A 54 8.72 4.60 5.18
CA GLU A 54 7.98 5.85 5.44
C GLU A 54 6.89 6.09 4.38
N ALA A 55 7.13 5.70 3.14
CA ALA A 55 6.14 5.81 2.07
C ALA A 55 4.87 4.97 2.32
N LEU A 56 4.98 3.91 3.13
CA LEU A 56 3.85 3.06 3.53
C LEU A 56 2.99 3.71 4.62
N ILE A 57 3.49 4.72 5.33
CA ILE A 57 2.79 5.29 6.47
C ILE A 57 1.63 6.16 5.99
N ASN A 58 0.45 5.92 6.55
CA ASN A 58 -0.75 6.70 6.30
C ASN A 58 -0.66 8.06 6.99
N PRO A 59 -0.51 9.18 6.26
CA PRO A 59 -0.42 10.50 6.88
C PRO A 59 -1.74 10.94 7.53
N LYS A 60 -2.85 10.27 7.21
CA LYS A 60 -4.18 10.53 7.79
C LYS A 60 -4.48 9.66 9.02
N ALA A 61 -3.54 8.81 9.45
CA ALA A 61 -3.67 8.06 10.68
C ALA A 61 -3.59 9.01 11.90
N LYS A 62 -3.96 8.49 13.08
CA LYS A 62 -3.88 9.27 14.33
C LYS A 62 -2.44 9.76 14.54
N LYS A 63 -2.30 11.01 14.97
CA LYS A 63 -0.99 11.66 15.12
C LYS A 63 -0.07 10.88 16.06
N GLU A 64 -0.60 10.36 17.16
CA GLU A 64 0.14 9.58 18.16
C GLU A 64 0.77 8.32 17.55
N ASP A 65 0.01 7.55 16.76
CA ASP A 65 0.52 6.34 16.11
C ASP A 65 1.59 6.66 15.06
N VAL A 66 1.41 7.76 14.32
CA VAL A 66 2.41 8.23 13.34
C VAL A 66 3.68 8.74 14.03
N LEU A 67 3.55 9.42 15.18
CA LEU A 67 4.67 9.84 16.02
C LEU A 67 5.45 8.63 16.55
N LEU A 68 4.75 7.60 17.05
CA LEU A 68 5.38 6.36 17.50
C LEU A 68 6.26 5.75 16.40
N LEU A 69 5.74 5.61 15.18
CA LEU A 69 6.49 5.09 14.03
C LEU A 69 7.76 5.88 13.71
N LYS A 70 7.76 7.19 13.95
CA LYS A 70 8.94 8.05 13.73
C LYS A 70 10.05 7.83 14.75
N TYR A 71 9.69 7.48 15.99
CA TYR A 71 10.65 7.24 17.06
C TYR A 71 11.14 5.78 17.12
N LEU A 72 10.50 4.86 16.39
CA LEU A 72 11.01 3.51 16.24
C LEU A 72 12.32 3.52 15.47
N ASP A 73 13.29 2.76 15.99
CA ASP A 73 14.60 2.61 15.37
C ASP A 73 14.60 1.48 14.34
N GLY A 74 15.03 1.81 13.13
CA GLY A 74 15.11 0.90 11.99
C GLY A 74 13.78 0.54 11.31
N ASP A 75 13.90 0.17 10.04
CA ASP A 75 12.79 -0.23 9.17
C ASP A 75 12.06 -1.48 9.67
N GLY A 76 12.78 -2.41 10.30
CA GLY A 76 12.19 -3.63 10.85
C GLY A 76 11.12 -3.34 11.90
N ALA A 77 11.41 -2.48 12.88
CA ALA A 77 10.45 -2.12 13.92
C ALA A 77 9.23 -1.38 13.34
N ARG A 78 9.44 -0.51 12.35
CA ARG A 78 8.34 0.18 11.65
C ARG A 78 7.45 -0.80 10.90
N LEU A 79 8.03 -1.76 10.18
CA LEU A 79 7.28 -2.80 9.47
C LEU A 79 6.44 -3.65 10.42
N GLU A 80 7.00 -4.06 11.56
CA GLU A 80 6.23 -4.80 12.58
C GLU A 80 5.02 -4.02 13.04
N LYS A 81 5.21 -2.73 13.35
CA LYS A 81 4.11 -1.88 13.80
C LYS A 81 3.03 -1.71 12.72
N LEU A 82 3.42 -1.61 11.45
CA LEU A 82 2.49 -1.55 10.32
C LEU A 82 1.70 -2.86 10.15
N LEU A 83 2.32 -4.02 10.42
CA LEU A 83 1.65 -5.33 10.39
C LEU A 83 0.66 -5.51 11.54
N GLU A 84 1.04 -5.07 12.75
CA GLU A 84 0.16 -5.08 13.93
C GLU A 84 -1.05 -4.17 13.76
N ASN A 85 -0.85 -3.01 13.13
CA ASN A 85 -1.90 -2.02 12.92
C ASN A 85 -2.02 -1.64 11.44
N PRO A 86 -2.75 -2.45 10.64
CA PRO A 86 -2.94 -2.19 9.23
C PRO A 86 -3.52 -0.81 8.93
N ALA A 87 -4.26 -0.16 9.85
CA ALA A 87 -4.81 1.18 9.66
C ALA A 87 -3.73 2.27 9.41
N LEU A 88 -2.50 2.00 9.88
CA LEU A 88 -1.33 2.85 9.66
C LEU A 88 -0.76 2.71 8.26
N ILE A 89 -1.16 1.69 7.49
CA ILE A 89 -0.74 1.52 6.10
C ILE A 89 -1.54 2.50 5.21
N LYS A 90 -0.84 3.22 4.35
CA LYS A 90 -1.42 4.10 3.34
C LYS A 90 -2.04 3.26 2.23
N SER A 91 -3.27 3.61 1.83
CA SER A 91 -3.97 2.94 0.74
C SER A 91 -4.31 3.93 -0.38
N PRO A 92 -4.41 3.48 -1.64
CA PRO A 92 -4.20 2.11 -2.12
C PRO A 92 -2.72 1.72 -2.23
N ILE A 93 -2.43 0.43 -2.13
CA ILE A 93 -1.16 -0.13 -2.58
C ILE A 93 -1.45 -0.98 -3.80
N VAL A 94 -0.77 -0.66 -4.90
CA VAL A 94 -0.88 -1.41 -6.15
C VAL A 94 0.45 -2.11 -6.40
N ARG A 95 0.41 -3.41 -6.72
CA ARG A 95 1.60 -4.22 -7.03
C ARG A 95 1.48 -4.90 -8.39
N ASN A 96 2.60 -5.01 -9.08
CA ASN A 96 2.80 -5.83 -10.27
C ASN A 96 4.13 -6.60 -10.11
N GLY A 97 4.07 -7.79 -9.51
CA GLY A 97 5.28 -8.56 -9.18
C GLY A 97 6.22 -7.80 -8.24
N ARG A 98 7.36 -7.34 -8.76
CA ARG A 98 8.37 -6.56 -8.01
C ARG A 98 8.12 -5.04 -8.00
N GLN A 99 7.22 -4.55 -8.85
CA GLN A 99 6.86 -3.14 -8.91
C GLN A 99 5.71 -2.85 -7.93
N ALA A 100 5.74 -1.69 -7.29
CA ALA A 100 4.65 -1.26 -6.43
C ALA A 100 4.51 0.26 -6.38
N THR A 101 3.32 0.75 -6.04
CA THR A 101 3.03 2.16 -5.75
C THR A 101 2.18 2.27 -4.50
N VAL A 102 2.41 3.30 -3.68
CA VAL A 102 1.63 3.57 -2.45
C VAL A 102 0.88 4.91 -2.58
N GLY A 103 -0.36 4.83 -3.05
CA GLY A 103 -1.20 5.97 -3.43
C GLY A 103 -1.74 5.82 -4.85
N TYR A 104 -2.34 6.89 -5.37
CA TYR A 104 -2.89 6.92 -6.72
C TYR A 104 -1.86 7.47 -7.72
N TYR A 105 -1.28 6.59 -8.54
CA TYR A 105 -0.19 6.90 -9.49
C TYR A 105 -0.47 6.28 -10.88
N PRO A 106 -1.55 6.71 -11.58
CA PRO A 106 -1.92 6.16 -12.87
C PRO A 106 -0.85 6.34 -13.95
N GLU A 107 -0.03 7.38 -13.88
CA GLU A 107 1.10 7.61 -14.78
C GLU A 107 2.18 6.53 -14.68
N VAL A 108 2.39 5.95 -13.49
CA VAL A 108 3.28 4.79 -13.31
C VAL A 108 2.64 3.53 -13.88
N TRP A 109 1.36 3.30 -13.60
CA TRP A 109 0.66 2.07 -14.02
C TRP A 109 0.50 1.97 -15.54
N LYS A 110 0.47 3.10 -16.26
CA LYS A 110 0.48 3.12 -17.74
C LYS A 110 1.73 2.48 -18.34
N GLY A 111 2.86 2.54 -17.64
CA GLY A 111 4.13 1.99 -18.08
C GLY A 111 4.37 0.54 -17.63
N TRP A 112 3.38 -0.12 -17.04
CA TRP A 112 3.49 -1.51 -16.62
C TRP A 112 3.04 -2.46 -17.74
N GLU A 113 3.81 -3.52 -17.94
CA GLU A 113 3.57 -4.62 -18.89
C GLU A 113 3.16 -5.93 -18.15
#